data_AF-A0A094XIT4-F1
#
_entry.id   AF-A0A094XIT4-F1
#
_cell.length_a   1.000
_cell.length_b   1.000
_cell.length_c   1.000
_cell.angle_alpha   90.00
_cell.angle_beta   90.00
_cell.angle_gamma   90.00
#
_symmetry.space_group_name_H-M   'P 1'
#
loop_
_entity.id
_entity.type
_entity.pdbx_description
1 polymer ?
#
loop_
_entity_poly.entity_id
_entity_poly.type
_entity_poly.pdbx_seq_one_letter_code
_entity_poly.pdbx_strand_id
1 'polypeptide(L)' 'MNPKVDIVTISVENLVLSTGFYREVFALPKDKISSCEDHVAFFLKRKMFLVLYERSGFTQMIE' A
#
# COMPACT_ATOMS: atom_id res chain seq x y z
N MET A 1 23.35 -9.18 12.22
CA MET A 1 22.16 -8.36 11.92
C MET A 1 21.36 -9.10 10.85
N ASN A 2 20.05 -9.33 11.01
CA ASN A 2 19.22 -10.03 10.02
C ASN A 2 18.17 -9.05 9.45
N PRO A 3 18.45 -8.37 8.32
CA PRO A 3 17.52 -7.40 7.77
C PRO A 3 16.22 -8.07 7.33
N LYS A 4 15.09 -7.46 7.68
CA LYS A 4 13.76 -7.93 7.31
C LYS A 4 13.04 -6.81 6.57
N VAL A 5 12.41 -7.14 5.45
CA VAL A 5 11.51 -6.21 4.77
C VAL A 5 10.17 -6.26 5.50
N ASP A 6 9.87 -5.18 6.21
CA ASP A 6 8.58 -5.04 6.88
C ASP A 6 7.59 -4.25 6.01
N ILE A 7 8.05 -3.40 5.08
CA ILE A 7 7.18 -2.53 4.26
C ILE A 7 7.62 -2.57 2.80
N VAL A 8 6.66 -2.67 1.90
CA VAL A 8 6.82 -2.43 0.46
C VAL A 8 5.89 -1.30 0.06
N THR A 9 6.44 -0.24 -0.52
CA THR A 9 5.67 0.89 -1.05
C THR A 9 5.70 0.84 -2.57
N ILE A 10 4.53 0.96 -3.21
CA ILE A 10 4.37 0.94 -4.66
C ILE A 10 3.64 2.21 -5.08
N SER A 11 4.24 2.96 -6.01
CA SER A 11 3.55 4.05 -6.68
C SER A 11 2.61 3.48 -7.75
N VAL A 12 1.38 4.01 -7.80
CA VAL A 12 0.34 3.56 -8.72
C VAL A 12 -0.26 4.74 -9.47
N GLU A 13 -0.66 4.53 -10.73
CA GLU A 13 -1.30 5.57 -11.54
C GLU A 13 -2.71 5.93 -11.06
N ASN A 14 -3.44 4.96 -10.49
CA ASN A 14 -4.77 5.17 -9.95
C ASN A 14 -4.92 4.40 -8.62
N LEU A 15 -5.05 5.15 -7.52
CA LEU A 15 -5.08 4.56 -6.18
C LEU A 15 -6.35 3.73 -5.94
N VAL A 16 -7.50 4.19 -6.45
CA VAL A 16 -8.81 3.53 -6.25
C VAL A 16 -8.85 2.17 -6.96
N LEU A 17 -8.49 2.14 -8.24
CA LEU A 17 -8.46 0.91 -9.03
C LEU A 17 -7.45 -0.09 -8.48
N SER A 18 -6.25 0.38 -8.12
CA SER A 18 -5.21 -0.48 -7.55
C SER A 18 -5.63 -1.03 -6.19
N THR A 19 -6.29 -0.21 -5.37
CA THR A 19 -6.81 -0.66 -4.07
C THR A 19 -7.85 -1.77 -4.23
N GLY A 20 -8.76 -1.64 -5.19
CA GLY A 20 -9.74 -2.68 -5.53
C GLY A 20 -9.06 -3.99 -5.93
N PHE A 21 -8.10 -3.92 -6.85
CA PHE A 21 -7.31 -5.07 -7.31
C PHE A 21 -6.62 -5.80 -6.15
N TYR A 22 -5.85 -5.08 -5.32
CA TYR A 22 -5.12 -5.72 -4.23
C TYR A 22 -6.03 -6.24 -3.11
N ARG A 23 -7.17 -5.58 -2.87
CA ARG A 23 -8.18 -6.08 -1.92
C ARG A 23 -8.75 -7.43 -2.37
N GLU A 24 -9.03 -7.59 -3.66
CA GLU A 24 -9.51 -8.86 -4.23
C GLU A 24 -8.42 -9.94 -4.20
N VAL A 25 -7.21 -9.61 -4.66
CA VAL A 25 -6.07 -10.54 -4.71
C VAL A 25 -5.71 -11.09 -3.34
N PHE A 26 -5.69 -10.25 -2.31
CA PHE A 26 -5.33 -10.68 -0.96
C PHE A 26 -6.52 -11.16 -0.13
N ALA A 27 -7.75 -11.04 -0.64
CA ALA A 27 -8.99 -11.36 0.08
C ALA A 27 -9.02 -10.81 1.51
N LEU A 28 -8.56 -9.57 1.69
CA LEU A 28 -8.40 -8.97 3.01
C LEU A 28 -9.72 -8.40 3.55
N PRO A 29 -10.00 -8.58 4.84
CA PRO A 29 -11.13 -7.92 5.48
C PRO A 29 -10.85 -6.42 5.64
N LYS A 30 -11.91 -5.61 5.78
CA LYS A 30 -11.82 -4.15 5.78
C LYS A 30 -10.94 -3.61 6.93
N ASP A 31 -10.86 -4.30 8.06
CA ASP A 31 -10.00 -3.93 9.20
C ASP A 31 -8.50 -4.12 8.92
N LYS A 32 -8.15 -4.80 7.82
CA LYS A 32 -6.77 -4.97 7.34
C LYS A 32 -6.41 -4.00 6.22
N ILE A 33 -7.21 -2.96 6.04
CA ILE A 33 -6.96 -1.90 5.06
C ILE A 33 -7.12 -0.56 5.78
N SER A 34 -6.11 0.29 5.69
CA SER A 34 -6.18 1.67 6.15
C SER A 34 -6.04 2.58 4.94
N SER A 35 -6.98 3.50 4.77
CA SER A 35 -7.00 4.46 3.67
C SER A 35 -6.84 5.87 4.23
N CYS A 36 -5.89 6.62 3.67
CA CYS A 36 -5.70 8.06 3.85
C CYS A 36 -6.01 8.78 2.51
N GLU A 37 -5.89 10.10 2.50
CA GLU A 37 -6.17 10.91 1.31
C GLU A 37 -5.21 10.59 0.14
N ASP A 38 -3.97 10.24 0.43
CA ASP A 38 -2.88 10.09 -0.53
C ASP A 38 -2.32 8.67 -0.67
N HIS A 39 -2.68 7.77 0.25
CA HIS A 39 -2.19 6.39 0.26
C HIS A 39 -3.16 5.38 0.88
N VAL A 40 -2.94 4.11 0.56
CA VAL A 40 -3.66 2.98 1.16
C VAL A 40 -2.66 1.93 1.64
N ALA A 41 -2.79 1.52 2.90
CA ALA A 41 -1.97 0.48 3.52
C ALA A 41 -2.76 -0.82 3.70
N PHE A 42 -2.16 -1.93 3.29
CA PHE A 42 -2.64 -3.29 3.48
C PHE A 42 -1.79 -4.00 4.54
N PHE A 43 -2.45 -4.49 5.59
CA PHE A 43 -1.81 -5.22 6.68
C PHE A 43 -1.77 -6.71 6.36
N LEU A 44 -0.64 -7.18 5.83
CA LEU A 44 -0.43 -8.58 5.44
C LEU A 44 0.03 -9.44 6.63
N LYS A 45 0.16 -10.75 6.39
CA LYS A 45 0.68 -11.69 7.38
C LYS A 45 2.13 -11.32 7.77
N ARG A 46 2.56 -11.80 8.95
CA ARG A 46 3.95 -11.65 9.45
C ARG A 46 4.43 -10.19 9.62
N LYS A 47 3.49 -9.28 9.89
CA LYS A 47 3.75 -7.84 10.09
C LYS A 47 4.36 -7.18 8.84
N MET A 48 4.01 -7.68 7.66
CA MET A 48 4.38 -7.05 6.39
C MET A 48 3.27 -6.06 5.99
N PHE A 49 3.66 -4.90 5.48
CA PHE A 49 2.74 -3.87 5.01
C PHE A 49 2.98 -3.66 3.51
N LEU A 50 1.91 -3.60 2.73
CA LEU A 50 1.94 -3.08 1.36
C LEU A 50 1.29 -1.71 1.38
N VAL A 51 2.01 -0.68 0.93
CA VAL A 51 1.50 0.69 0.85
C VAL A 51 1.41 1.08 -0.61
N LEU A 52 0.23 1.52 -1.04
CA LEU A 52 -0.01 2.08 -2.36
C LEU A 52 -0.07 3.60 -2.23
N TYR A 53 0.61 4.29 -3.13
CA TYR A 53 0.65 5.74 -3.16
C TYR A 53 0.34 6.22 -4.58
N GLU A 54 -0.47 7.26 -4.77
CA GLU A 54 -0.72 7.77 -6.12
C GLU A 54 0.53 8.46 -6.68
N ARG A 55 0.95 8.09 -7.89
CA ARG A 55 2.19 8.57 -8.51
C ARG A 55 2.30 10.10 -8.54
N SER A 56 1.17 10.78 -8.69
CA SER A 56 1.02 12.23 -8.60
C SER A 56 1.69 12.82 -7.36
N GLY A 57 1.48 12.25 -6.17
CA GLY A 57 2.10 12.75 -4.94
C GLY A 57 3.46 12.12 -4.63
N PHE A 58 3.82 10.98 -5.22
CA PHE A 58 5.17 10.38 -5.04
C PHE A 58 6.27 11.31 -5.58
N THR A 59 5.96 12.09 -6.62
CA THR A 59 6.87 13.07 -7.22
C THR A 59 7.27 14.17 -6.22
N GLN A 60 6.45 14.46 -5.20
CA GLN A 60 6.73 15.49 -4.19
C GLN A 60 7.61 15.01 -3.03
N MET A 61 7.83 13.69 -2.87
CA MET A 61 8.67 13.15 -1.79
C MET A 61 10.16 13.03 -2.16
N ILE A 62 10.52 13.24 -3.44
CA ILE A 62 11.88 13.09 -3.97
C ILE A 62 12.49 14.44 -4.41
N GLU A 63 11.75 15.53 -4.28
CA GLU A 63 12.24 16.92 -4.40
C GLU A 63 12.48 17.52 -3.01
#